data_AF-A1TPV2-F1
#
_entry.id   AF-A1TPV2-F1
#
_cell.length_a   1.000
_cell.length_b   1.000
_cell.length_c   1.000
_cell.angle_alpha   90.00
_cell.angle_beta   90.00
_cell.angle_gamma   90.00
#
_symmetry.space_group_name_H-M   'P 1'
#
loop_
_entity.id
_entity.type
_entity.pdbx_description
1 polymer ?
#
loop_
_entity_poly.entity_id
_entity_poly.type
_entity_poly.pdbx_seq_one_letter_code
_entity_poly.pdbx_strand_id
1 'polypeptide(L)'
;MEATTTGMNRTGASASPAGAQAMEDAVERYSPPGPIDLSQAREVLLLYAQEAGPLGAVPPPTSLGGMVRTGVSKLMGEHPEILLDKIGERIAFERGGTRLYDALMVKYEAAVNAGAKIPTPADAVKAAGAGTDDVALQADASALATLQRIRAEELQHFQMLCDAMRQLGGDPTAQTPCADVIATASMGLIQVVSDPRTTLAQALSAMLTAELTDNAGWELLIQLAEQAGETDLISEFAQALTEEQRHLATVQAWLQALVVSGPLPSDAV
;
A
#
# COMPACT_ATOMS: atom_id res chain seq x y z
N MET A 1 17.13 14.03 3.48
CA MET A 1 16.75 13.73 2.08
C MET A 1 18.04 13.66 1.26
N GLU A 2 18.20 12.81 0.22
CA GLU A 2 19.11 13.29 -0.85
C GLU A 2 18.50 14.59 -1.32
N ALA A 3 19.34 15.59 -1.46
CA ALA A 3 18.94 16.94 -1.71
C ALA A 3 17.96 17.00 -2.90
N THR A 4 16.71 17.45 -2.71
CA THR A 4 15.98 18.04 -3.84
C THR A 4 16.64 19.39 -4.10
N THR A 5 17.81 19.35 -4.72
CA THR A 5 18.58 20.53 -5.10
C THR A 5 18.40 20.79 -6.57
N THR A 6 18.66 22.03 -6.95
CA THR A 6 18.86 22.37 -8.35
C THR A 6 20.06 21.58 -8.88
N GLY A 7 19.76 20.60 -9.74
CA GLY A 7 20.76 19.77 -10.41
C GLY A 7 20.55 19.79 -11.92
N MET A 8 21.48 19.18 -12.65
CA MET A 8 21.36 19.04 -14.11
C MET A 8 20.33 17.95 -14.42
N ASN A 9 19.08 18.35 -14.67
CA ASN A 9 18.05 17.44 -15.14
C ASN A 9 18.34 17.05 -16.61
N ARG A 10 18.24 15.77 -16.93
CA ARG A 10 18.44 15.24 -18.29
C ARG A 10 17.15 15.18 -19.11
N THR A 11 16.03 15.56 -18.52
CA THR A 11 14.70 15.56 -19.15
C THR A 11 14.12 16.98 -19.20
N GLY A 12 13.09 17.17 -20.03
CA GLY A 12 12.43 18.46 -20.28
C GLY A 12 12.91 19.15 -21.55
N ALA A 13 12.00 19.88 -22.22
CA ALA A 13 12.29 20.56 -23.49
C ALA A 13 13.46 21.55 -23.38
N SER A 14 13.59 22.24 -22.24
CA SER A 14 14.71 23.16 -21.98
C SER A 14 16.08 22.48 -21.93
N ALA A 15 16.15 21.18 -21.61
CA ALA A 15 17.40 20.43 -21.61
C ALA A 15 17.88 20.08 -23.02
N SER A 16 16.98 20.06 -24.02
CA SER A 16 17.32 19.90 -25.43
C SER A 16 16.28 20.59 -26.34
N PRO A 17 16.37 21.92 -26.52
CA PRO A 17 15.42 22.66 -27.35
C PRO A 17 15.40 22.18 -28.80
N ALA A 18 16.58 21.84 -29.35
CA ALA A 18 16.70 21.30 -30.69
C ALA A 18 16.06 19.91 -30.83
N GLY A 19 16.17 19.05 -29.80
CA GLY A 19 15.50 17.76 -29.78
C GLY A 19 13.99 17.89 -29.69
N ALA A 20 13.50 18.81 -28.87
CA ALA A 20 12.07 19.14 -28.79
C ALA A 20 11.55 19.65 -30.14
N GLN A 21 12.25 20.59 -30.78
CA GLN A 21 11.88 21.08 -32.11
C GLN A 21 11.90 19.95 -33.15
N ALA A 22 12.89 19.06 -33.13
CA ALA A 22 12.92 17.92 -34.04
C ALA A 22 11.74 16.95 -33.83
N MET A 23 11.25 16.80 -32.59
CA MET A 23 10.03 16.04 -32.32
C MET A 23 8.79 16.74 -32.88
N GLU A 24 8.68 18.07 -32.71
CA GLU A 24 7.58 18.87 -33.28
C GLU A 24 7.58 18.81 -34.81
N ASP A 25 8.73 19.01 -35.45
CA ASP A 25 8.88 18.91 -36.91
C ASP A 25 8.54 17.50 -37.41
N ALA A 26 8.90 16.46 -36.65
CA ALA A 26 8.54 15.08 -36.97
C ALA A 26 7.03 14.85 -36.84
N VAL A 27 6.39 15.41 -35.81
CA VAL A 27 4.92 15.37 -35.67
C VAL A 27 4.28 16.09 -36.85
N GLU A 28 4.74 17.28 -37.25
CA GLU A 28 4.18 17.99 -38.42
C GLU A 28 4.35 17.19 -39.72
N ARG A 29 5.54 16.60 -39.92
CA ARG A 29 5.88 15.90 -41.16
C ARG A 29 5.23 14.53 -41.29
N TYR A 30 5.10 13.79 -40.20
CA TYR A 30 4.68 12.39 -40.22
C TYR A 30 3.32 12.15 -39.58
N SER A 31 2.68 13.16 -38.98
CA SER A 31 1.29 13.02 -38.57
C SER A 31 0.44 12.72 -39.79
N PRO A 32 -0.51 11.78 -39.68
CA PRO A 32 -1.47 11.56 -40.74
C PRO A 32 -2.22 12.89 -41.02
N PRO A 33 -2.57 13.18 -42.29
CA PRO A 33 -3.15 14.47 -42.71
C PRO A 33 -4.57 14.73 -42.18
N GLY A 34 -5.05 13.90 -41.25
CA GLY A 34 -6.34 14.02 -40.60
C GLY A 34 -6.37 13.25 -39.28
N PRO A 35 -7.48 13.34 -38.53
CA PRO A 35 -7.64 12.63 -37.26
C PRO A 35 -7.40 11.13 -37.44
N ILE A 36 -6.67 10.52 -36.51
CA ILE A 36 -6.54 9.07 -36.45
C ILE A 36 -7.90 8.51 -36.03
N ASP A 37 -8.52 7.72 -36.90
CA ASP A 37 -9.75 7.02 -36.56
C ASP A 37 -9.43 5.86 -35.60
N LEU A 38 -9.76 6.04 -34.33
CA LEU A 38 -9.61 5.04 -33.27
C LEU A 38 -10.88 4.19 -33.10
N SER A 39 -11.88 4.29 -34.00
CA SER A 39 -13.16 3.58 -33.90
C SER A 39 -12.97 2.07 -33.73
N GLN A 40 -12.10 1.45 -34.52
CA GLN A 40 -11.80 0.02 -34.46
C GLN A 40 -11.06 -0.36 -33.16
N ALA A 41 -10.08 0.43 -32.72
CA ALA A 41 -9.40 0.18 -31.46
C ALA A 41 -10.37 0.29 -30.27
N ARG A 42 -11.27 1.27 -30.31
CA ARG A 42 -12.35 1.44 -29.34
C ARG A 42 -13.33 0.27 -29.39
N GLU A 43 -13.70 -0.21 -30.56
CA GLU A 43 -14.59 -1.38 -30.72
C GLU A 43 -13.98 -2.62 -30.08
N VAL A 44 -12.67 -2.87 -30.29
CA VAL A 44 -11.95 -3.97 -29.63
C VAL A 44 -11.88 -3.79 -28.12
N LEU A 45 -11.58 -2.58 -27.63
CA LEU A 45 -11.56 -2.31 -26.19
C LEU A 45 -12.95 -2.47 -25.55
N LEU A 46 -14.01 -2.06 -26.26
CA LEU A 46 -15.39 -2.27 -25.82
C LEU A 46 -15.74 -3.75 -25.81
N LEU A 47 -15.35 -4.50 -26.83
CA LEU A 47 -15.55 -5.94 -26.89
C LEU A 47 -14.87 -6.63 -25.71
N TYR A 48 -13.59 -6.36 -25.46
CA TYR A 48 -12.88 -6.93 -24.31
C TYR A 48 -13.49 -6.52 -22.98
N ALA A 49 -13.92 -5.26 -22.82
CA ALA A 49 -14.57 -4.83 -21.58
C ALA A 49 -15.95 -5.49 -21.38
N GLN A 50 -16.68 -5.79 -22.46
CA GLN A 50 -18.00 -6.43 -22.42
C GLN A 50 -17.90 -7.94 -22.22
N GLU A 51 -16.93 -8.60 -22.86
CA GLU A 51 -16.75 -10.05 -22.83
C GLU A 51 -15.83 -10.51 -21.68
N ALA A 52 -15.16 -9.58 -21.00
CA ALA A 52 -14.36 -9.91 -19.83
C ALA A 52 -15.21 -10.64 -18.80
N GLY A 53 -14.86 -11.91 -18.54
CA GLY A 53 -15.34 -12.64 -17.38
C GLY A 53 -14.88 -11.97 -16.09
N PRO A 54 -15.43 -12.38 -14.93
CA PRO A 54 -14.95 -11.91 -13.65
C PRO A 54 -13.47 -12.26 -13.48
N LEU A 55 -12.71 -11.38 -12.81
CA LEU A 55 -11.27 -11.59 -12.54
C LEU A 55 -11.01 -12.91 -11.79
N GLY A 56 -11.95 -13.33 -10.97
CA GLY A 56 -11.94 -14.62 -10.29
C GLY A 56 -13.26 -14.88 -9.57
N ALA A 57 -13.23 -15.77 -8.59
CA ALA A 57 -14.35 -16.00 -7.68
C ALA A 57 -13.82 -16.38 -6.30
N VAL A 58 -14.61 -16.10 -5.27
CA VAL A 58 -14.36 -16.64 -3.92
C VAL A 58 -14.63 -18.14 -3.96
N PRO A 59 -13.66 -19.00 -3.55
CA PRO A 59 -13.86 -20.44 -3.56
C PRO A 59 -14.95 -20.85 -2.56
N PRO A 60 -15.64 -21.98 -2.81
CA PRO A 60 -16.58 -22.52 -1.83
C PRO A 60 -15.86 -22.89 -0.53
N PRO A 61 -16.57 -22.91 0.62
CA PRO A 61 -15.97 -23.29 1.89
C PRO A 61 -15.33 -24.68 1.83
N THR A 62 -14.17 -24.83 2.48
CA THR A 62 -13.39 -26.08 2.46
C THR A 62 -13.89 -27.13 3.44
N SER A 63 -14.78 -26.75 4.37
CA SER A 63 -15.33 -27.64 5.40
C SER A 63 -16.84 -27.87 5.22
N LEU A 64 -17.31 -29.06 5.62
CA LEU A 64 -18.74 -29.40 5.59
C LEU A 64 -19.58 -28.43 6.45
N GLY A 65 -19.09 -28.03 7.62
CA GLY A 65 -19.76 -27.05 8.48
C GLY A 65 -19.85 -25.67 7.82
N GLY A 66 -18.76 -25.22 7.17
CA GLY A 66 -18.73 -23.97 6.42
C GLY A 66 -19.73 -23.97 5.26
N MET A 67 -19.81 -25.06 4.50
CA MET A 67 -20.79 -25.19 3.41
C MET A 67 -22.24 -25.03 3.89
N VAL A 68 -22.59 -25.64 5.04
CA VAL A 68 -23.94 -25.51 5.62
C VAL A 68 -24.21 -24.07 6.06
N ARG A 69 -23.26 -23.45 6.79
CA ARG A 69 -23.38 -22.06 7.26
C ARG A 69 -23.59 -21.09 6.10
N THR A 70 -22.73 -21.15 5.08
CA THR A 70 -22.85 -20.32 3.88
C THR A 70 -24.19 -20.52 3.16
N GLY A 71 -24.68 -21.76 3.08
CA GLY A 71 -25.99 -22.07 2.50
C GLY A 71 -27.15 -21.41 3.25
N VAL A 72 -27.13 -21.44 4.59
CA VAL A 72 -28.17 -20.80 5.42
C VAL A 72 -28.12 -19.28 5.28
N SER A 73 -26.95 -18.66 5.39
CA SER A 73 -26.77 -17.21 5.22
C SER A 73 -27.30 -16.72 3.87
N LYS A 74 -26.97 -17.43 2.77
CA LYS A 74 -27.50 -17.08 1.44
C LYS A 74 -29.02 -17.20 1.33
N LEU A 75 -29.62 -18.17 2.01
CA LEU A 75 -31.10 -18.28 2.08
C LEU A 75 -31.73 -17.14 2.89
N MET A 76 -30.99 -16.56 3.84
CA MET A 76 -31.38 -15.35 4.59
C MET A 76 -31.12 -14.05 3.81
N GLY A 77 -30.58 -14.12 2.59
CA GLY A 77 -30.26 -12.96 1.76
C GLY A 77 -28.93 -12.29 2.11
N GLU A 78 -28.10 -12.94 2.93
CA GLU A 78 -26.76 -12.46 3.26
C GLU A 78 -25.75 -12.82 2.16
N HIS A 79 -24.66 -12.05 2.09
CA HIS A 79 -23.59 -12.20 1.10
C HIS A 79 -22.24 -12.50 1.76
N PRO A 80 -22.06 -13.68 2.38
CA PRO A 80 -20.83 -14.03 3.11
C PRO A 80 -19.59 -14.00 2.22
N GLU A 81 -19.74 -14.20 0.90
CA GLU A 81 -18.66 -14.05 -0.07
C GLU A 81 -18.00 -12.67 -0.08
N ILE A 82 -18.71 -11.59 0.26
CA ILE A 82 -18.15 -10.23 0.24
C ILE A 82 -17.11 -10.08 1.35
N LEU A 83 -17.44 -10.54 2.57
CA LEU A 83 -16.51 -10.51 3.70
C LEU A 83 -15.29 -11.40 3.40
N LEU A 84 -15.50 -12.60 2.86
CA LEU A 84 -14.40 -13.49 2.46
C LEU A 84 -13.49 -12.86 1.39
N ASP A 85 -14.06 -12.24 0.35
CA ASP A 85 -13.28 -11.57 -0.69
C ASP A 85 -12.43 -10.42 -0.11
N LYS A 86 -13.00 -9.64 0.82
CA LYS A 86 -12.31 -8.52 1.46
C LYS A 86 -11.26 -8.95 2.49
N ILE A 87 -11.46 -10.06 3.19
CA ILE A 87 -10.41 -10.67 4.01
C ILE A 87 -9.28 -11.16 3.08
N GLY A 88 -9.62 -11.79 1.94
CA GLY A 88 -8.63 -12.18 0.93
C GLY A 88 -7.81 -11.01 0.38
N GLU A 89 -8.47 -9.87 0.13
CA GLU A 89 -7.82 -8.60 -0.20
C GLU A 89 -6.79 -8.21 0.85
N ARG A 90 -7.19 -8.17 2.13
CA ARG A 90 -6.31 -7.75 3.22
C ARG A 90 -5.14 -8.72 3.41
N ILE A 91 -5.37 -10.03 3.38
CA ILE A 91 -4.29 -11.04 3.41
C ILE A 91 -3.25 -10.79 2.31
N ALA A 92 -3.70 -10.47 1.09
CA ALA A 92 -2.79 -10.16 0.00
C ALA A 92 -2.00 -8.86 0.25
N PHE A 93 -2.62 -7.85 0.85
CA PHE A 93 -2.02 -6.57 1.22
C PHE A 93 -0.96 -6.73 2.33
N GLU A 94 -1.30 -7.32 3.49
CA GLU A 94 -0.39 -7.51 4.64
C GLU A 94 0.86 -8.34 4.28
N ARG A 95 0.69 -9.32 3.39
CA ARG A 95 1.81 -10.10 2.84
C ARG A 95 2.79 -9.20 2.07
N GLY A 96 2.30 -8.14 1.43
CA GLY A 96 3.10 -7.09 0.82
C GLY A 96 3.68 -6.12 1.85
N GLY A 97 2.90 -5.74 2.86
CA GLY A 97 3.27 -4.83 3.95
C GLY A 97 4.55 -5.24 4.69
N THR A 98 4.64 -6.51 5.11
CA THR A 98 5.88 -7.05 5.71
C THR A 98 7.12 -6.86 4.84
N ARG A 99 7.00 -7.01 3.51
CA ARG A 99 8.11 -6.81 2.55
C ARG A 99 8.40 -5.33 2.30
N LEU A 100 7.38 -4.48 2.32
CA LEU A 100 7.54 -3.03 2.24
C LEU A 100 8.39 -2.52 3.41
N TYR A 101 8.08 -2.96 4.64
CA TYR A 101 8.86 -2.59 5.81
C TYR A 101 10.27 -3.19 5.83
N ASP A 102 10.45 -4.44 5.39
CA ASP A 102 11.80 -5.02 5.20
C ASP A 102 12.64 -4.16 4.23
N ALA A 103 12.07 -3.72 3.11
CA ALA A 103 12.75 -2.86 2.15
C ALA A 103 12.97 -1.43 2.69
N LEU A 104 12.03 -0.89 3.47
CA LEU A 104 12.14 0.42 4.11
C LEU A 104 13.27 0.43 5.15
N MET A 105 13.46 -0.66 5.91
CA MET A 105 14.58 -0.80 6.83
C MET A 105 15.93 -0.69 6.10
N VAL A 106 16.07 -1.27 4.90
CA VAL A 106 17.27 -1.10 4.07
C VAL A 106 17.48 0.36 3.68
N LYS A 107 16.41 1.09 3.32
CA LYS A 107 16.46 2.54 3.04
C LYS A 107 16.86 3.35 4.27
N TYR A 108 16.35 2.97 5.43
CA TYR A 108 16.68 3.59 6.70
C TYR A 108 18.17 3.42 7.02
N GLU A 109 18.69 2.19 6.96
CA GLU A 109 20.10 1.89 7.20
C GLU A 109 21.01 2.65 6.24
N ALA A 110 20.69 2.65 4.94
CA ALA A 110 21.44 3.40 3.94
C ALA A 110 21.48 4.91 4.25
N ALA A 111 20.34 5.49 4.64
CA ALA A 111 20.27 6.91 5.00
C ALA A 111 21.10 7.22 6.26
N VAL A 112 21.01 6.38 7.30
CA VAL A 112 21.78 6.56 8.54
C VAL A 112 23.28 6.41 8.28
N ASN A 113 23.69 5.44 7.47
CA ASN A 113 25.09 5.25 7.07
C ASN A 113 25.63 6.46 6.28
N ALA A 114 24.77 7.14 5.52
CA ALA A 114 25.08 8.41 4.85
C ALA A 114 25.00 9.64 5.77
N GLY A 115 24.82 9.45 7.09
CA GLY A 115 24.81 10.52 8.09
C GLY A 115 23.44 11.15 8.37
N ALA A 116 22.34 10.56 7.88
CA ALA A 116 21.00 11.03 8.20
C ALA A 116 20.68 10.87 9.69
N LYS A 117 20.15 11.93 10.30
CA LYS A 117 19.58 11.88 11.66
C LYS A 117 18.08 11.68 11.54
N ILE A 118 17.62 10.47 11.84
CA ILE A 118 16.20 10.13 11.84
C ILE A 118 15.68 10.24 13.29
N PRO A 119 14.71 11.12 13.58
CA PRO A 119 14.16 11.24 14.92
C PRO A 119 13.37 9.99 15.31
N THR A 120 13.18 9.77 16.62
CA THR A 120 12.20 8.79 17.10
C THR A 120 10.79 9.21 16.66
N PRO A 121 9.82 8.29 16.57
CA PRO A 121 8.44 8.64 16.25
C PRO A 121 7.86 9.67 17.23
N ALA A 122 8.08 9.50 18.53
CA ALA A 122 7.63 10.44 19.55
C ALA A 122 8.18 11.85 19.31
N ASP A 123 9.48 11.97 19.01
CA ASP A 123 10.10 13.26 18.70
C ASP A 123 9.57 13.86 17.40
N ALA A 124 9.36 13.03 16.37
CA ALA A 124 8.86 13.47 15.07
C ALA A 124 7.41 13.97 15.17
N VAL A 125 6.53 13.24 15.85
CA VAL A 125 5.12 13.58 16.06
C VAL A 125 5.02 14.86 16.90
N LYS A 126 5.81 14.97 17.97
CA LYS A 126 5.91 16.19 18.77
C LYS A 126 6.35 17.39 17.95
N ALA A 127 7.35 17.23 17.08
CA ALA A 127 7.82 18.29 16.19
C ALA A 127 6.77 18.71 15.15
N ALA A 128 5.88 17.79 14.74
CA ALA A 128 4.76 18.06 13.85
C ALA A 128 3.59 18.81 14.51
N GLY A 129 3.67 19.10 15.82
CA GLY A 129 2.63 19.84 16.55
C GLY A 129 1.47 18.98 17.06
N ALA A 130 1.58 17.66 16.91
CA ALA A 130 0.66 16.71 17.52
C ALA A 130 1.25 16.22 18.86
N GLY A 131 0.47 16.35 19.94
CA GLY A 131 0.73 15.57 21.16
C GLY A 131 0.26 14.14 20.94
N THR A 132 0.99 13.14 21.43
CA THR A 132 0.52 11.75 21.43
C THR A 132 0.71 11.13 22.80
N ASP A 133 -0.39 10.66 23.37
CA ASP A 133 -0.42 9.85 24.60
C ASP A 133 -0.28 8.34 24.27
N ASP A 134 0.00 7.99 23.00
CA ASP A 134 0.20 6.60 22.59
C ASP A 134 1.49 6.05 23.22
N VAL A 135 1.31 5.07 24.12
CA VAL A 135 2.39 4.48 24.90
C VAL A 135 3.38 3.71 24.02
N ALA A 136 2.94 3.11 22.92
CA ALA A 136 3.82 2.36 22.04
C ALA A 136 4.73 3.29 21.24
N LEU A 137 4.24 4.46 20.81
CA LEU A 137 5.08 5.50 20.20
C LEU A 137 6.17 6.02 21.16
N GLN A 138 5.91 6.00 22.46
CA GLN A 138 6.85 6.45 23.49
C GLN A 138 7.84 5.37 23.93
N ALA A 139 7.52 4.08 23.73
CA ALA A 139 8.31 2.96 24.20
C ALA A 139 9.54 2.64 23.31
N ASP A 140 9.47 2.97 22.02
CA ASP A 140 10.53 2.61 21.08
C ASP A 140 11.77 3.50 21.24
N ALA A 141 12.92 2.89 21.59
CA ALA A 141 14.16 3.60 21.86
C ALA A 141 14.84 4.20 20.61
N SER A 142 14.42 3.82 19.41
CA SER A 142 14.98 4.30 18.14
C SER A 142 14.00 4.12 16.99
N ALA A 143 14.22 4.84 15.88
CA ALA A 143 13.44 4.65 14.66
C ALA A 143 13.56 3.21 14.09
N LEU A 144 14.72 2.56 14.23
CA LEU A 144 14.90 1.17 13.81
C LEU A 144 14.03 0.21 14.64
N ALA A 145 13.97 0.41 15.96
CA ALA A 145 13.14 -0.40 16.84
C ALA A 145 11.65 -0.28 16.47
N THR A 146 11.20 0.94 16.14
CA THR A 146 9.84 1.17 15.61
C THR A 146 9.60 0.45 14.29
N LEU A 147 10.52 0.55 13.31
CA LEU A 147 10.37 -0.14 12.03
C LEU A 147 10.27 -1.67 12.22
N GLN A 148 11.05 -2.23 13.13
CA GLN A 148 11.02 -3.66 13.46
C GLN A 148 9.71 -4.06 14.16
N ARG A 149 9.18 -3.22 15.04
CA ARG A 149 7.88 -3.44 15.70
C ARG A 149 6.75 -3.44 14.67
N ILE A 150 6.67 -2.41 13.82
CA ILE A 150 5.64 -2.32 12.77
C ILE A 150 5.69 -3.55 11.86
N ARG A 151 6.89 -3.92 11.40
CA ARG A 151 7.09 -5.12 10.58
C ARG A 151 6.65 -6.43 11.28
N ALA A 152 6.66 -6.47 12.61
CA ALA A 152 6.17 -7.61 13.39
C ALA A 152 4.64 -7.57 13.57
N GLU A 153 4.06 -6.38 13.78
CA GLU A 153 2.61 -6.14 13.83
C GLU A 153 1.95 -6.54 12.49
N GLU A 154 2.50 -6.09 11.36
CA GLU A 154 2.08 -6.49 10.00
C GLU A 154 2.04 -8.01 9.78
N LEU A 155 3.05 -8.72 10.31
CA LEU A 155 3.09 -10.18 10.24
C LEU A 155 2.00 -10.80 11.13
N GLN A 156 1.74 -10.21 12.29
CA GLN A 156 0.68 -10.64 13.20
C GLN A 156 -0.70 -10.43 12.56
N HIS A 157 -0.92 -9.29 11.91
CA HIS A 157 -2.17 -9.00 11.19
C HIS A 157 -2.40 -9.97 10.05
N PHE A 158 -1.37 -10.24 9.23
CA PHE A 158 -1.42 -11.28 8.20
C PHE A 158 -1.85 -12.64 8.76
N GLN A 159 -1.27 -13.05 9.89
CA GLN A 159 -1.58 -14.32 10.54
C GLN A 159 -3.02 -14.35 11.09
N MET A 160 -3.44 -13.28 11.75
CA MET A 160 -4.80 -13.12 12.27
C MET A 160 -5.85 -13.20 11.15
N LEU A 161 -5.63 -12.53 10.02
CA LEU A 161 -6.54 -12.62 8.87
C LEU A 161 -6.57 -14.03 8.26
N CYS A 162 -5.43 -14.71 8.21
CA CYS A 162 -5.39 -16.11 7.75
C CYS A 162 -6.25 -17.01 8.65
N ASP A 163 -6.23 -16.79 9.96
CA ASP A 163 -7.04 -17.54 10.91
C ASP A 163 -8.52 -17.16 10.82
N ALA A 164 -8.85 -15.87 10.70
CA ALA A 164 -10.20 -15.40 10.44
C ALA A 164 -10.80 -16.03 9.17
N MET A 165 -10.04 -16.05 8.07
CA MET A 165 -10.46 -16.69 6.82
C MET A 165 -10.77 -18.19 7.03
N ARG A 166 -9.92 -18.92 7.76
CA ARG A 166 -10.15 -20.35 8.07
C ARG A 166 -11.37 -20.56 8.96
N GLN A 167 -11.58 -19.71 9.97
CA GLN A 167 -12.74 -19.76 10.87
C GLN A 167 -14.06 -19.59 10.11
N LEU A 168 -14.07 -18.70 9.11
CA LEU A 168 -15.20 -18.49 8.20
C LEU A 168 -15.34 -19.61 7.14
N GLY A 169 -14.43 -20.58 7.13
CA GLY A 169 -14.43 -21.73 6.24
C GLY A 169 -13.76 -21.51 4.88
N GLY A 170 -13.13 -20.34 4.67
CA GLY A 170 -12.38 -20.00 3.47
C GLY A 170 -10.96 -20.58 3.44
N ASP A 171 -10.29 -20.37 2.31
CA ASP A 171 -8.88 -20.71 2.11
C ASP A 171 -8.04 -19.42 2.05
N PRO A 172 -7.17 -19.14 3.03
CA PRO A 172 -6.36 -17.93 3.05
C PRO A 172 -5.29 -17.88 1.96
N THR A 173 -5.07 -18.98 1.23
CA THR A 173 -4.13 -19.01 0.10
C THR A 173 -4.80 -18.74 -1.25
N ALA A 174 -6.13 -18.69 -1.29
CA ALA A 174 -6.88 -18.42 -2.51
C ALA A 174 -6.67 -16.98 -2.98
N GLN A 175 -6.43 -16.81 -4.28
CA GLN A 175 -6.47 -15.51 -4.93
C GLN A 175 -7.93 -15.18 -5.27
N THR A 176 -8.60 -14.45 -4.39
CA THR A 176 -9.93 -13.91 -4.63
C THR A 176 -9.87 -12.71 -5.59
N PRO A 177 -10.99 -12.26 -6.19
CA PRO A 177 -11.00 -11.10 -7.07
C PRO A 177 -10.36 -9.85 -6.46
N CYS A 178 -10.70 -9.50 -5.22
CA CYS A 178 -10.12 -8.34 -4.57
C CYS A 178 -8.63 -8.56 -4.22
N ALA A 179 -8.26 -9.78 -3.83
CA ALA A 179 -6.85 -10.16 -3.59
C ALA A 179 -5.96 -9.98 -4.84
N ASP A 180 -6.49 -10.29 -6.03
CA ASP A 180 -5.78 -10.07 -7.30
C ASP A 180 -5.57 -8.58 -7.58
N VAL A 181 -6.65 -7.79 -7.50
CA VAL A 181 -6.60 -6.35 -7.79
C VAL A 181 -5.65 -5.63 -6.84
N ILE A 182 -5.73 -5.89 -5.53
CA ILE A 182 -4.87 -5.20 -4.56
C ILE A 182 -3.40 -5.63 -4.67
N ALA A 183 -3.14 -6.91 -5.00
CA ALA A 183 -1.80 -7.38 -5.27
C ALA A 183 -1.21 -6.61 -6.47
N THR A 184 -2.01 -6.42 -7.53
CA THR A 184 -1.60 -5.66 -8.70
C THR A 184 -1.36 -4.18 -8.37
N ALA A 185 -2.28 -3.54 -7.66
CA ALA A 185 -2.17 -2.14 -7.28
C ALA A 185 -0.94 -1.85 -6.40
N SER A 186 -0.65 -2.73 -5.43
CA SER A 186 0.46 -2.58 -4.50
C SER A 186 1.84 -2.86 -5.12
N MET A 187 1.93 -3.51 -6.29
CA MET A 187 3.21 -3.77 -6.97
C MET A 187 4.03 -2.49 -7.21
N GLY A 188 3.38 -1.37 -7.54
CA GLY A 188 4.05 -0.10 -7.76
C GLY A 188 4.76 0.42 -6.50
N LEU A 189 4.17 0.19 -5.33
CA LEU A 189 4.74 0.62 -4.05
C LEU A 189 6.04 -0.15 -3.75
N ILE A 190 6.02 -1.47 -3.93
CA ILE A 190 7.21 -2.33 -3.79
C ILE A 190 8.33 -1.88 -4.72
N GLN A 191 8.00 -1.55 -5.97
CA GLN A 191 8.97 -1.06 -6.95
C GLN A 191 9.63 0.24 -6.47
N VAL A 192 8.88 1.19 -5.93
CA VAL A 192 9.42 2.46 -5.42
C VAL A 192 10.31 2.23 -4.19
N VAL A 193 9.84 1.48 -3.20
CA VAL A 193 10.58 1.28 -1.94
C VAL A 193 11.86 0.47 -2.17
N SER A 194 11.84 -0.48 -3.11
CA SER A 194 12.98 -1.36 -3.41
C SER A 194 13.96 -0.81 -4.45
N ASP A 195 13.59 0.21 -5.23
CA ASP A 195 14.47 0.79 -6.26
C ASP A 195 15.70 1.42 -5.58
N PRO A 196 16.94 0.96 -5.85
CA PRO A 196 18.14 1.48 -5.17
C PRO A 196 18.34 2.99 -5.34
N ARG A 197 17.75 3.61 -6.36
CA ARG A 197 17.87 5.05 -6.65
C ARG A 197 16.93 5.91 -5.83
N THR A 198 15.92 5.34 -5.17
CA THR A 198 14.99 6.11 -4.35
C THR A 198 15.58 6.38 -2.96
N THR A 199 15.27 7.55 -2.42
CA THR A 199 15.68 7.96 -1.07
C THR A 199 14.72 7.41 -0.01
N LEU A 200 15.13 7.45 1.26
CA LEU A 200 14.24 7.12 2.38
C LEU A 200 12.95 7.97 2.38
N ALA A 201 13.02 9.26 2.04
CA ALA A 201 11.84 10.13 2.00
C ALA A 201 10.89 9.74 0.84
N GLN A 202 11.42 9.40 -0.33
CA GLN A 202 10.61 8.90 -1.45
C GLN A 202 9.98 7.54 -1.12
N ALA A 203 10.72 6.65 -0.45
CA ALA A 203 10.20 5.39 0.05
C ALA A 203 9.07 5.63 1.08
N LEU A 204 9.26 6.52 2.06
CA LEU A 204 8.21 6.89 3.02
C LEU A 204 6.97 7.51 2.37
N SER A 205 7.12 8.23 1.25
CA SER A 205 5.96 8.70 0.48
C SER A 205 5.17 7.56 -0.15
N ALA A 206 5.83 6.49 -0.60
CA ALA A 206 5.16 5.28 -1.08
C ALA A 206 4.52 4.50 0.08
N MET A 207 5.22 4.41 1.22
CA MET A 207 4.66 3.82 2.45
C MET A 207 3.41 4.56 2.88
N LEU A 208 3.38 5.90 2.86
CA LEU A 208 2.19 6.67 3.20
C LEU A 208 0.97 6.28 2.35
N THR A 209 1.17 5.92 1.08
CA THR A 209 0.08 5.43 0.22
C THR A 209 -0.38 4.03 0.66
N ALA A 210 0.55 3.16 1.08
CA ALA A 210 0.21 1.87 1.68
C ALA A 210 -0.61 2.06 2.97
N GLU A 211 -0.08 2.80 3.94
CA GLU A 211 -0.71 3.04 5.25
C GLU A 211 -2.14 3.60 5.14
N LEU A 212 -2.35 4.58 4.26
CA LEU A 212 -3.69 5.16 4.02
C LEU A 212 -4.66 4.14 3.42
N THR A 213 -4.18 3.31 2.50
CA THR A 213 -4.96 2.21 1.93
C THR A 213 -5.26 1.16 2.98
N ASP A 214 -4.35 0.98 3.94
CA ASP A 214 -4.51 -0.03 4.96
C ASP A 214 -5.57 0.33 5.98
N ASN A 215 -5.47 1.53 6.53
CA ASN A 215 -6.43 2.10 7.48
C ASN A 215 -7.86 2.03 6.93
N ALA A 216 -8.09 2.51 5.70
CA ALA A 216 -9.41 2.46 5.05
C ALA A 216 -9.91 1.02 4.84
N GLY A 217 -8.98 0.09 4.68
CA GLY A 217 -9.24 -1.33 4.56
C GLY A 217 -9.76 -1.99 5.81
N TRP A 218 -9.09 -1.74 6.94
CA TRP A 218 -9.52 -2.21 8.25
C TRP A 218 -10.87 -1.63 8.67
N GLU A 219 -11.11 -0.34 8.41
CA GLU A 219 -12.42 0.29 8.63
C GLU A 219 -13.54 -0.43 7.86
N LEU A 220 -13.30 -0.80 6.60
CA LEU A 220 -14.26 -1.55 5.80
C LEU A 220 -14.47 -2.98 6.31
N LEU A 221 -13.40 -3.67 6.72
CA LEU A 221 -13.50 -5.02 7.28
C LEU A 221 -14.32 -5.05 8.57
N ILE A 222 -14.16 -4.06 9.44
CA ILE A 222 -14.97 -3.91 10.66
C ILE A 222 -16.45 -3.77 10.30
N GLN A 223 -16.80 -2.89 9.36
CA GLN A 223 -18.19 -2.70 8.92
C GLN A 223 -18.80 -3.98 8.33
N LEU A 224 -18.01 -4.75 7.57
CA LEU A 224 -18.47 -6.01 6.99
C LEU A 224 -18.61 -7.11 8.06
N ALA A 225 -17.71 -7.16 9.04
CA ALA A 225 -17.81 -8.08 10.18
C ALA A 225 -19.03 -7.78 11.06
N GLU A 226 -19.34 -6.50 11.29
CA GLU A 226 -20.59 -6.05 11.95
C GLU A 226 -21.84 -6.52 11.22
N GLN A 227 -21.88 -6.33 9.89
CA GLN A 227 -23.01 -6.77 9.07
C GLN A 227 -23.17 -8.29 9.05
N ALA A 228 -22.07 -9.03 9.16
CA ALA A 228 -22.06 -10.50 9.24
C ALA A 228 -22.29 -11.05 10.65
N GLY A 229 -22.36 -10.19 11.68
CA GLY A 229 -22.53 -10.59 13.08
C GLY A 229 -21.31 -11.30 13.70
N GLU A 230 -20.11 -11.12 13.14
CA GLU A 230 -18.87 -11.76 13.59
C GLU A 230 -18.21 -10.94 14.71
N THR A 231 -18.83 -10.94 15.90
CA THR A 231 -18.43 -10.07 17.03
C THR A 231 -16.96 -10.21 17.44
N ASP A 232 -16.41 -11.43 17.41
CA ASP A 232 -15.02 -11.68 17.79
C ASP A 232 -14.06 -10.99 16.80
N LEU A 233 -14.32 -11.10 15.50
CA LEU A 233 -13.51 -10.46 14.44
C LEU A 233 -13.54 -8.94 14.51
N ILE A 234 -14.66 -8.34 14.89
CA ILE A 234 -14.76 -6.88 15.07
C ILE A 234 -13.71 -6.39 16.07
N SER A 235 -13.55 -7.11 17.20
CA SER A 235 -12.62 -6.72 18.24
C SER A 235 -11.15 -6.85 17.79
N GLU A 236 -10.84 -7.93 17.07
CA GLU A 236 -9.49 -8.18 16.53
C GLU A 236 -9.13 -7.14 15.45
N PHE A 237 -10.07 -6.84 14.55
CA PHE A 237 -9.87 -5.86 13.48
C PHE A 237 -9.78 -4.42 14.03
N ALA A 238 -10.51 -4.09 15.10
CA ALA A 238 -10.41 -2.79 15.77
C ALA A 238 -9.05 -2.60 16.45
N GLN A 239 -8.46 -3.67 17.00
CA GLN A 239 -7.10 -3.63 17.51
C GLN A 239 -6.10 -3.39 16.38
N ALA A 240 -6.19 -4.15 15.28
CA ALA A 240 -5.32 -3.96 14.12
C ALA A 240 -5.43 -2.52 13.57
N LEU A 241 -6.64 -1.97 13.44
CA LEU A 241 -6.85 -0.59 13.02
C LEU A 241 -6.16 0.42 13.96
N THR A 242 -6.15 0.17 15.26
CA THR A 242 -5.46 1.05 16.23
C THR A 242 -3.94 1.03 16.01
N GLU A 243 -3.38 -0.14 15.71
CA GLU A 243 -1.97 -0.32 15.36
C GLU A 243 -1.66 0.37 14.01
N GLU A 244 -2.49 0.20 12.99
CA GLU A 244 -2.32 0.84 11.68
C GLU A 244 -2.47 2.37 11.70
N GLN A 245 -3.32 2.92 12.56
CA GLN A 245 -3.39 4.37 12.77
C GLN A 245 -2.08 4.92 13.34
N ARG A 246 -1.41 4.13 14.18
CA ARG A 246 -0.09 4.47 14.73
C ARG A 246 1.00 4.37 13.67
N HIS A 247 0.95 3.36 12.79
CA HIS A 247 1.87 3.21 11.67
C HIS A 247 1.77 4.43 10.73
N LEU A 248 0.55 4.77 10.33
CA LEU A 248 0.25 5.95 9.52
C LEU A 248 0.81 7.24 10.13
N ALA A 249 0.52 7.51 11.40
CA ALA A 249 1.02 8.70 12.10
C ALA A 249 2.56 8.75 12.12
N THR A 250 3.20 7.59 12.33
CA THR A 250 4.66 7.47 12.33
C THR A 250 5.26 7.79 10.96
N VAL A 251 4.73 7.16 9.90
CA VAL A 251 5.20 7.36 8.52
C VAL A 251 5.02 8.81 8.09
N GLN A 252 3.88 9.43 8.42
CA GLN A 252 3.63 10.85 8.17
C GLN A 252 4.64 11.75 8.88
N ALA A 253 4.89 11.51 10.17
CA ALA A 253 5.79 12.33 10.97
C ALA A 253 7.25 12.23 10.47
N TRP A 254 7.73 11.04 10.12
CA TRP A 254 9.06 10.86 9.55
C TRP A 254 9.20 11.48 8.16
N LEU A 255 8.19 11.31 7.30
CA LEU A 255 8.19 11.95 5.99
C LEU A 255 8.28 13.47 6.13
N GLN A 256 7.46 14.07 7.00
CA GLN A 256 7.49 15.50 7.27
C GLN A 256 8.86 15.93 7.80
N ALA A 257 9.40 15.24 8.81
CA ALA A 257 10.70 15.57 9.40
C ALA A 257 11.83 15.55 8.34
N LEU A 258 11.85 14.54 7.47
CA LEU A 258 12.83 14.41 6.40
C LEU A 258 12.67 15.43 5.28
N VAL A 259 11.43 15.83 4.98
CA VAL A 259 11.16 16.84 3.96
C VAL A 259 11.56 18.23 4.46
N VAL A 260 11.20 18.57 5.69
CA VAL A 260 11.47 19.87 6.30
C VAL A 260 12.96 20.06 6.62
N SER A 261 13.67 19.01 7.05
CA SER A 261 15.11 19.11 7.38
C SER A 261 16.01 19.37 6.17
N GLY A 262 15.49 19.20 4.96
CA GLY A 262 16.23 19.46 3.72
C GLY A 262 17.31 18.42 3.38
N PRO A 263 18.20 18.77 2.44
CA PRO A 263 19.34 17.95 2.02
C PRO A 263 20.27 17.53 3.15
N LEU A 264 20.87 16.34 3.04
CA LEU A 264 22.12 16.07 3.75
C LEU A 264 23.27 16.88 3.12
N PRO A 265 24.28 17.32 3.91
CA PRO A 265 25.46 18.01 3.38
C PRO A 265 26.19 17.16 2.33
N SER A 266 26.67 17.78 1.26
CA SER A 266 27.28 17.10 0.09
C SER A 266 28.61 16.41 0.34
N ASP A 267 29.22 16.58 1.52
CA ASP A 267 30.60 16.13 1.80
C ASP A 267 30.69 14.66 2.25
N ALA A 268 29.69 13.84 1.90
CA ALA A 268 29.57 12.45 2.34
C ALA A 268 29.35 11.44 1.18
N VAL A 269 29.90 11.72 -0.01
CA VAL A 269 30.04 10.76 -1.11
C VAL A 269 31.47 10.77 -1.65
#